data_AF-A0A1J9R582-F1
#
_entry.id   AF-A0A1J9R582-F1
#
_cell.length_a   1.000
_cell.length_b   1.000
_cell.length_c   1.000
_cell.angle_alpha   90.00
_cell.angle_beta   90.00
_cell.angle_gamma   90.00
#
_symmetry.space_group_name_H-M   'P 1'
#
loop_
_entity.id
_entity.type
_entity.pdbx_description
1 polymer ?
#
loop_
_entity_poly.entity_id
_entity_poly.type
_entity_poly.pdbx_seq_one_letter_code
_entity_poly.pdbx_strand_id
1 'polypeptide(L)'
;MGRKSLGLEAKDKDALVFEDSPTGIAAGKAAGCKGCGRASSHTAEQIILAEPDWIVEDLNSVVVVGMEGAMVVLEFRNSLVEN
;
A
#
# COMPACT_ATOMS: atom_id res chain seq x y z
N MET A 1 -12.89 6.88 -5.74
CA MET A 1 -12.77 7.25 -7.17
C MET A 1 -11.76 6.37 -7.91
N GLY A 2 -10.51 6.20 -7.47
CA GLY A 2 -9.51 5.37 -8.19
C GLY A 2 -9.87 3.89 -8.40
N ARG A 3 -10.21 3.16 -7.33
CA ARG A 3 -10.60 1.73 -7.40
C ARG A 3 -11.77 1.48 -8.37
N LYS A 4 -12.74 2.40 -8.39
CA LYS A 4 -13.88 2.42 -9.32
C LYS A 4 -13.45 2.64 -10.76
N SER A 5 -12.63 3.66 -11.02
CA SER A 5 -12.11 3.95 -12.36
C SER A 5 -11.30 2.79 -12.95
N LEU A 6 -10.66 1.98 -12.10
CA LEU A 6 -9.92 0.78 -12.49
C LEU A 6 -10.80 -0.49 -12.56
N GLY A 7 -12.09 -0.41 -12.25
CA GLY A 7 -13.00 -1.55 -12.25
C GLY A 7 -12.71 -2.60 -11.17
N LEU A 8 -12.01 -2.22 -10.09
CA LEU A 8 -11.58 -3.13 -9.02
C LEU A 8 -12.57 -3.17 -7.84
N GLU A 9 -13.85 -2.78 -8.03
CA GLU A 9 -14.78 -2.60 -6.91
C GLU A 9 -15.22 -3.89 -6.20
N ALA A 10 -15.05 -5.06 -6.85
CA ALA A 10 -15.45 -6.34 -6.27
C ALA A 10 -14.63 -6.71 -5.03
N LYS A 11 -15.26 -7.30 -4.01
CA LYS A 11 -14.64 -7.60 -2.70
C LYS A 11 -13.47 -8.58 -2.77
N ASP A 12 -13.40 -9.41 -3.80
CA ASP A 12 -12.34 -10.37 -4.08
C ASP A 12 -11.12 -9.74 -4.76
N LYS A 13 -11.20 -8.45 -5.15
CA LYS A 13 -10.09 -7.73 -5.79
C LYS A 13 -9.23 -7.07 -4.71
N ASP A 14 -8.10 -7.68 -4.44
CA ASP A 14 -7.03 -7.07 -3.66
C ASP A 14 -6.39 -5.93 -4.48
N ALA A 15 -6.42 -4.71 -3.93
CA ALA A 15 -5.74 -3.56 -4.49
C ALA A 15 -4.82 -2.97 -3.42
N LEU A 16 -3.58 -2.68 -3.80
CA LEU A 16 -2.58 -2.06 -2.94
C LEU A 16 -2.36 -0.60 -3.40
N VAL A 17 -2.33 0.33 -2.45
CA VAL A 17 -1.89 1.72 -2.69
C VAL A 17 -0.52 1.95 -2.08
N PHE A 18 0.35 2.65 -2.80
CA PHE A 18 1.62 3.16 -2.28
C PHE A 18 1.46 4.65 -2.01
N GLU A 19 1.68 5.07 -0.77
CA GLU A 19 1.39 6.44 -0.32
C GLU A 19 2.48 6.97 0.61
N ASP A 20 2.69 8.28 0.57
CA ASP A 20 3.67 8.99 1.41
C ASP A 20 3.04 10.07 2.29
N SER A 21 1.69 10.04 2.38
CA SER A 21 0.89 10.92 3.22
C SER A 21 -0.10 10.15 4.11
N PRO A 22 -0.29 10.57 5.37
CA PRO A 22 -1.28 9.94 6.26
C PRO A 22 -2.70 9.98 5.70
N THR A 23 -3.08 11.10 5.06
CA THR A 23 -4.41 11.28 4.47
C THR A 23 -4.61 10.39 3.25
N GLY A 24 -3.58 10.21 2.41
CA GLY A 24 -3.59 9.28 1.29
C GLY A 24 -3.78 7.83 1.74
N ILE A 25 -3.01 7.38 2.74
CA ILE A 25 -3.13 6.04 3.33
C ILE A 25 -4.55 5.82 3.86
N ALA A 26 -5.06 6.74 4.68
CA ALA A 26 -6.41 6.65 5.24
C ALA A 26 -7.49 6.60 4.16
N ALA A 27 -7.36 7.40 3.10
CA ALA A 27 -8.29 7.39 1.98
C ALA A 27 -8.26 6.07 1.19
N GLY A 28 -7.07 5.50 0.99
CA GLY A 28 -6.89 4.18 0.37
C GLY A 28 -7.56 3.06 1.17
N LYS A 29 -7.32 3.02 2.49
CA LYS A 29 -7.96 2.06 3.40
C LYS A 29 -9.48 2.21 3.41
N ALA A 30 -9.99 3.45 3.49
CA ALA A 30 -11.43 3.72 3.43
C ALA A 30 -12.06 3.29 2.08
N ALA A 31 -11.27 3.25 1.00
CA ALA A 31 -11.67 2.73 -0.30
C ALA A 31 -11.56 1.20 -0.43
N GLY A 32 -11.16 0.49 0.63
CA GLY A 32 -11.00 -0.97 0.64
C GLY A 32 -9.71 -1.46 -0.02
N CYS A 33 -8.68 -0.62 -0.11
CA CYS A 33 -7.34 -1.03 -0.53
C CYS A 33 -6.48 -1.38 0.69
N LYS A 34 -5.49 -2.24 0.49
CA LYS A 34 -4.33 -2.35 1.38
C LYS A 34 -3.42 -1.12 1.16
N GLY A 35 -2.71 -0.66 2.18
CA GLY A 35 -1.83 0.49 2.13
C GLY A 35 -0.37 0.13 2.42
N CYS A 36 0.54 0.51 1.53
CA CYS A 36 1.98 0.52 1.76
C CYS A 36 2.44 1.98 1.91
N GLY A 37 2.89 2.34 3.10
CA GLY A 37 3.37 3.67 3.44
C GLY A 37 4.88 3.81 3.24
N ARG A 38 5.35 5.04 3.00
CA ARG A 38 6.75 5.42 3.20
C ARG A 38 6.84 6.83 3.77
N ALA A 39 7.86 7.09 4.59
CA ALA A 39 8.16 8.45 5.00
C ALA A 39 8.93 9.18 3.88
N SER A 40 8.40 10.31 3.42
CA SER A 40 9.10 11.25 2.53
C SER A 40 8.91 12.68 3.04
N SER A 41 7.72 13.24 2.84
CA SER A 41 7.26 14.57 3.24
C SER A 41 6.65 14.58 4.64
N HIS A 42 6.34 13.39 5.17
CA HIS A 42 5.79 13.15 6.50
C HIS A 42 6.74 12.26 7.31
N THR A 43 6.71 12.39 8.64
CA THR A 43 7.58 11.58 9.51
C THR A 43 7.11 10.13 9.58
N ALA A 44 8.00 9.21 9.94
CA ALA A 44 7.65 7.80 10.11
C ALA A 44 6.51 7.61 11.12
N GLU A 45 6.50 8.37 12.22
CA GLU A 45 5.45 8.31 13.24
C GLU A 45 4.09 8.73 12.68
N GLN A 46 4.05 9.78 11.85
CA GLN A 46 2.80 10.21 11.20
C GLN A 46 2.26 9.15 10.24
N ILE A 47 3.15 8.48 9.50
CA ILE A 47 2.79 7.38 8.62
C ILE A 47 2.28 6.18 9.43
N ILE A 48 2.96 5.79 10.52
CA ILE A 48 2.53 4.69 11.40
C ILE A 48 1.13 4.93 11.98
N LEU A 49 0.84 6.16 12.40
CA LEU A 49 -0.48 6.55 12.94
C LEU A 49 -1.61 6.47 11.91
N ALA A 50 -1.30 6.48 10.61
CA ALA A 50 -2.27 6.22 9.55
C ALA A 50 -2.57 4.73 9.34
N GLU A 51 -1.87 3.87 10.09
CA GLU A 51 -2.01 2.41 10.10
C GLU A 51 -1.88 1.77 8.71
N PRO A 52 -0.82 2.03 7.92
CA PRO A 52 -0.60 1.25 6.70
C PRO A 52 -0.40 -0.24 7.05
N ASP A 53 -0.71 -1.10 6.09
CA ASP A 53 -0.45 -2.54 6.20
C ASP A 53 1.05 -2.86 6.15
N TRP A 54 1.82 -2.06 5.39
CA TRP A 54 3.29 -2.15 5.31
C TRP A 54 3.94 -0.78 5.31
N ILE A 55 5.18 -0.70 5.80
CA ILE A 55 6.02 0.50 5.66
C ILE A 55 7.34 0.11 5.00
N VAL A 56 7.68 0.80 3.91
CA VAL A 56 8.96 0.66 3.21
C VAL A 56 9.78 1.93 3.31
N GLU A 57 11.10 1.80 3.33
CA GLU A 57 12.01 2.94 3.19
C GLU A 57 11.82 3.60 1.83
N ASP A 58 11.83 2.79 0.76
CA ASP A 58 11.59 3.24 -0.59
C ASP A 58 10.90 2.24 -1.54
N LEU A 59 10.68 2.64 -2.79
CA LEU A 59 10.08 1.75 -3.80
C LEU A 59 11.10 0.76 -4.40
N ASN A 60 12.41 0.95 -4.20
CA ASN A 60 13.42 -0.07 -4.54
C ASN A 60 13.30 -1.28 -3.59
N SER A 61 12.74 -1.09 -2.40
CA SER A 61 12.34 -2.17 -1.48
C SER A 61 11.13 -2.99 -1.96
N VAL A 62 10.46 -2.63 -3.06
CA VAL A 62 9.28 -3.35 -3.56
C VAL A 62 9.63 -4.08 -4.84
N VAL A 63 9.53 -5.40 -4.83
CA VAL A 63 9.91 -6.23 -5.98
C VAL A 63 8.73 -7.04 -6.46
N VAL A 64 8.45 -6.96 -7.76
CA VAL A 64 7.53 -7.89 -8.43
C VAL A 64 8.27 -9.20 -8.63
N VAL A 65 7.83 -10.24 -7.93
CA VAL A 65 8.47 -11.57 -7.96
C VAL A 65 7.71 -12.58 -8.81
N GLY A 66 6.48 -12.24 -9.23
CA GLY A 66 5.71 -13.11 -10.10
C GLY A 66 4.28 -12.66 -10.30
N MET A 67 3.51 -13.56 -10.90
CA MET A 67 2.07 -13.42 -11.10
C MET A 67 1.37 -14.71 -10.69
N GLU A 68 0.23 -14.57 -10.03
CA GLU A 68 -0.68 -15.67 -9.69
C GLU A 68 -2.05 -15.39 -10.31
N GLY A 69 -2.28 -15.98 -11.48
CA GLY A 69 -3.46 -15.69 -12.28
C GLY A 69 -3.53 -14.22 -12.69
N ALA A 70 -4.52 -13.49 -12.19
CA ALA A 70 -4.70 -12.06 -12.43
C ALA A 70 -4.02 -11.17 -11.37
N MET A 71 -3.35 -11.76 -10.38
CA MET A 71 -2.72 -11.05 -9.26
C MET A 71 -1.22 -10.91 -9.48
N VAL A 72 -0.66 -9.78 -9.05
CA VAL A 72 0.79 -9.59 -8.95
C VAL A 72 1.26 -10.04 -7.57
N VAL A 73 2.39 -10.74 -7.52
CA VAL A 73 3.03 -11.13 -6.26
C VAL A 73 4.18 -10.16 -5.99
N LEU A 74 4.15 -9.55 -4.81
CA LEU A 74 5.14 -8.57 -4.36
C LEU A 74 5.94 -9.12 -3.19
N GLU A 75 7.24 -8.88 -3.22
CA GLU A 75 8.16 -9.06 -2.10
C GLU A 75 8.54 -7.67 -1.57
N PHE A 76 8.34 -7.43 -0.28
CA PHE A 76 8.80 -6.23 0.41
C PHE A 76 10.12 -6.53 1.12
N ARG A 77 11.19 -5.84 0.73
CA ARG A 77 12.52 -5.95 1.33
C ARG A 77 12.72 -4.82 2.33
N ASN A 78 13.40 -5.08 3.44
CA ASN A 78 13.68 -4.06 4.48
C ASN A 78 12.40 -3.34 4.98
N SER A 79 11.29 -4.07 5.15
CA SER A 79 10.07 -3.50 5.73
C SER A 79 10.27 -3.14 7.20
N LEU A 80 9.73 -2.00 7.62
CA LEU A 80 9.93 -1.46 8.98
C LEU A 80 8.88 -1.97 9.98
N VAL A 81 7.77 -2.54 9.51
CA VAL A 81 6.72 -3.14 10.35
C VAL A 81 6.05 -4.29 9.60
N GLU A 82 5.97 -5.46 10.23
CA GLU A 82 4.99 -6.52 9.93
C GLU A 82 3.94 -6.48 11.06
N ASN A 83 2.67 -6.29 10.73
CA ASN A 83 1.55 -6.42 11.66
C ASN A 83 0.92 -7.81 11.54
#